data_AF-A0A2V5HE49-F1
#
_entry.id   AF-A0A2V5HE49-F1
#
_cell.length_a   1.000
_cell.length_b   1.000
_cell.length_c   1.000
_cell.angle_alpha   90.00
_cell.angle_beta   90.00
_cell.angle_gamma   90.00
#
_symmetry.space_group_name_H-M   'P 1'
#
loop_
_entity.id
_entity.type
_entity.pdbx_description
1 polymer ?
#
loop_
_entity_poly.entity_id
_entity_poly.type
_entity_poly.pdbx_seq_one_letter_code
_entity_poly.pdbx_strand_id
1 'polypeptide(L)'
;MGIAALPVELIEIIGDLLEYDSEINALACTNKRLHKVLNPRLYRHNVRHGDSTALAWGIAHHSVKTVKLILDAGASPHECDPHMDWRPMALAVYEGQEDIVRLLR
;
A
#
# COMPACT_ATOMS: atom_id res chain seq x y z
N MET A 1 14.50 -8.39 -25.32
CA MET A 1 14.95 -7.87 -24.00
C MET A 1 13.79 -7.10 -23.40
N GLY A 2 13.27 -7.51 -22.24
CA GLY A 2 12.13 -6.87 -21.59
C GLY A 2 12.53 -6.17 -20.29
N ILE A 3 11.67 -5.29 -19.77
CA ILE A 3 11.87 -4.54 -18.52
C ILE A 3 12.22 -5.44 -17.32
N ALA A 4 11.71 -6.67 -17.31
CA ALA A 4 11.99 -7.66 -16.28
C ALA A 4 13.44 -8.21 -16.29
N ALA A 5 14.27 -7.87 -17.28
CA ALA A 5 15.69 -8.24 -17.32
C ALA A 5 16.61 -7.13 -16.78
N LEU A 6 16.07 -5.95 -16.43
CA LEU A 6 16.86 -4.85 -15.89
C LEU A 6 17.34 -5.13 -14.45
N PRO A 7 18.46 -4.53 -14.02
CA PRO A 7 18.85 -4.45 -12.61
C PRO A 7 17.71 -3.90 -11.74
N VAL A 8 17.71 -4.29 -10.46
CA VAL A 8 16.60 -3.95 -9.56
C VAL A 8 16.49 -2.44 -9.33
N GLU A 9 17.62 -1.76 -9.27
CA GLU A 9 17.74 -0.32 -9.05
C GLU A 9 17.06 0.47 -10.17
N LEU A 10 17.19 0.02 -11.43
CA LEU A 10 16.52 0.66 -12.56
C LEU A 10 15.01 0.45 -12.52
N ILE A 11 14.56 -0.73 -12.07
CA ILE A 11 13.13 -1.00 -11.92
C ILE A 11 12.54 -0.13 -10.81
N GLU A 12 13.26 0.06 -9.71
CA GLU A 12 12.85 0.97 -8.64
C GLU A 12 12.77 2.42 -9.11
N ILE A 13 13.77 2.91 -9.85
CA ILE A 13 13.74 4.26 -10.44
C ILE A 13 12.54 4.42 -11.37
N ILE A 14 12.25 3.42 -12.22
CA ILE A 14 11.07 3.45 -13.09
C ILE A 14 9.79 3.53 -12.24
N GLY A 15 9.70 2.76 -11.15
CA GLY A 15 8.57 2.83 -10.22
C GLY A 15 8.42 4.19 -9.56
N ASP A 16 9.53 4.80 -9.13
CA ASP A 16 9.55 6.13 -8.49
C ASP A 16 9.27 7.28 -9.48
N LEU A 17 9.34 7.03 -10.80
CA LEU A 17 9.00 8.00 -11.86
C LEU A 17 7.53 7.99 -12.26
N LEU A 18 6.75 6.99 -11.84
CA LEU A 18 5.33 6.91 -12.10
C LEU A 18 4.57 7.80 -11.13
N GLU A 19 3.62 8.58 -11.65
CA GLU A 19 2.90 9.60 -10.86
C GLU A 19 1.69 8.97 -10.14
N TYR A 20 1.12 7.90 -10.68
CA TYR A 20 -0.11 7.31 -10.16
C TYR A 20 0.12 5.91 -9.59
N ASP A 21 -0.49 5.64 -8.44
CA ASP A 21 -0.53 4.30 -7.82
C ASP A 21 -1.05 3.23 -8.79
N SER A 22 -1.99 3.60 -9.67
CA SER A 22 -2.55 2.71 -10.69
C SER A 22 -1.50 2.24 -11.71
N GLU A 23 -0.55 3.10 -12.09
CA GLU A 23 0.53 2.77 -13.02
C GLU A 23 1.53 1.82 -12.37
N ILE A 24 1.92 2.12 -11.13
CA ILE A 24 2.84 1.28 -10.35
C ILE A 24 2.21 -0.10 -10.15
N ASN A 25 0.93 -0.15 -9.79
CA ASN A 25 0.18 -1.39 -9.62
C ASN A 25 0.05 -2.18 -10.94
N ALA A 26 -0.21 -1.50 -12.06
CA ALA A 26 -0.29 -2.14 -13.37
C ALA A 26 1.04 -2.82 -13.72
N LEU A 27 2.18 -2.15 -13.50
CA LEU A 27 3.50 -2.75 -13.70
C LEU A 27 3.77 -3.90 -12.73
N ALA A 28 3.44 -3.73 -11.45
CA ALA A 28 3.59 -4.77 -10.44
C ALA A 28 2.82 -6.05 -10.80
N CYS A 29 1.63 -5.92 -11.39
CA CYS A 29 0.79 -7.06 -11.79
C CYS A 29 1.34 -7.87 -12.98
N THR A 30 2.27 -7.33 -13.76
CA THR A 30 2.73 -8.01 -15.00
C THR A 30 3.61 -9.25 -14.74
N ASN A 31 4.41 -9.27 -13.67
CA ASN A 31 5.35 -10.36 -13.39
C ASN A 31 5.67 -10.46 -11.89
N LYS A 32 5.86 -11.68 -11.38
CA LYS A 32 6.22 -11.93 -9.97
C LYS A 32 7.48 -11.18 -9.51
N ARG A 33 8.49 -11.03 -10.37
CA ARG A 33 9.71 -10.25 -10.06
C ARG A 33 9.36 -8.77 -9.89
N LEU A 34 8.61 -8.21 -10.83
CA LEU A 34 8.19 -6.81 -10.79
C LEU A 34 7.27 -6.55 -9.60
N HIS A 35 6.33 -7.45 -9.31
CA HIS A 35 5.52 -7.41 -8.10
C HIS A 35 6.40 -7.33 -6.85
N LYS A 36 7.42 -8.18 -6.72
CA LYS A 36 8.27 -8.19 -5.51
C LYS A 36 9.01 -6.86 -5.30
N VAL A 37 9.41 -6.19 -6.38
CA VAL A 37 10.17 -4.94 -6.33
C VAL A 37 9.25 -3.73 -6.19
N LEU A 38 8.18 -3.68 -6.98
CA LEU A 38 7.30 -2.51 -7.10
C LEU A 38 6.17 -2.49 -6.07
N ASN A 39 5.73 -3.64 -5.53
CA ASN A 39 4.63 -3.65 -4.56
C ASN A 39 4.98 -2.88 -3.26
N PRO A 40 6.18 -3.02 -2.66
CA PRO A 40 6.57 -2.14 -1.55
C PRO A 40 6.65 -0.66 -1.94
N ARG A 41 7.02 -0.36 -3.19
CA ARG A 41 7.11 1.00 -3.72
C ARG A 41 5.73 1.63 -3.91
N LEU A 42 4.76 0.87 -4.41
CA LEU A 42 3.35 1.24 -4.51
C LEU A 42 2.83 1.73 -3.15
N TYR A 43 3.02 0.95 -2.08
CA TYR A 43 2.55 1.36 -0.76
C TYR A 43 3.28 2.59 -0.23
N ARG A 44 4.60 2.71 -0.42
CA ARG A 44 5.35 3.92 -0.04
C ARG A 44 4.88 5.16 -0.81
N HIS A 45 4.55 4.99 -2.09
CA HIS A 45 4.01 6.05 -2.93
C HIS A 45 2.62 6.47 -2.42
N ASN A 46 1.74 5.51 -2.12
CA ASN A 46 0.43 5.78 -1.54
C ASN A 46 0.50 6.50 -0.18
N VAL A 47 1.47 6.17 0.68
CA VAL A 47 1.67 6.91 1.95
C VAL A 47 2.05 8.38 1.70
N ARG A 48 2.88 8.64 0.68
CA ARG A 48 3.41 9.99 0.40
C ARG A 48 2.46 10.87 -0.40
N HIS A 49 1.72 10.29 -1.32
CA HIS A 49 0.96 11.01 -2.34
C HIS A 49 -0.53 10.65 -2.37
N GLY A 50 -0.91 9.48 -1.85
CA GLY A 50 -2.28 8.97 -1.85
C GLY A 50 -2.93 8.99 -0.47
N ASP A 51 -2.44 9.83 0.44
CA ASP A 51 -2.94 10.04 1.80
C ASP A 51 -3.17 8.75 2.62
N SER A 52 -2.37 7.72 2.37
CA SER A 52 -2.51 6.40 3.01
C SER A 52 -3.92 5.78 2.84
N THR A 53 -4.62 6.10 1.76
CA THR A 53 -5.94 5.53 1.40
C THR A 53 -5.92 4.00 1.32
N ALA A 54 -4.77 3.40 1.01
CA ALA A 54 -4.61 1.95 1.02
C ALA A 54 -4.80 1.32 2.41
N LEU A 55 -4.58 2.08 3.50
CA LEU A 55 -4.86 1.61 4.86
C LEU A 55 -6.37 1.49 5.10
N ALA A 56 -7.14 2.54 4.76
CA ALA A 56 -8.60 2.52 4.84
C ALA A 56 -9.17 1.38 3.97
N TRP A 57 -8.68 1.23 2.75
CA TRP A 57 -9.06 0.13 1.85
C TRP A 57 -8.74 -1.24 2.46
N GLY A 58 -7.55 -1.41 3.03
CA GLY A 58 -7.14 -2.66 3.67
C GLY A 58 -8.06 -3.06 4.82
N ILE A 59 -8.49 -2.08 5.62
CA ILE A 59 -9.46 -2.29 6.70
C ILE A 59 -10.84 -2.61 6.10
N ALA A 60 -11.38 -1.79 5.21
CA ALA A 60 -12.70 -2.02 4.62
C ALA A 60 -12.85 -3.40 3.93
N HIS A 61 -11.75 -3.93 3.38
CA HIS A 61 -11.71 -5.24 2.73
C HIS A 61 -11.17 -6.38 3.61
N HIS A 62 -11.02 -6.17 4.92
CA HIS A 62 -10.56 -7.17 5.89
C HIS A 62 -9.18 -7.78 5.52
N SER A 63 -8.35 -7.04 4.79
CA SER A 63 -7.07 -7.51 4.27
C SER A 63 -5.93 -7.19 5.25
N VAL A 64 -5.73 -8.09 6.21
CA VAL A 64 -4.62 -8.04 7.17
C VAL A 64 -3.27 -7.86 6.47
N LYS A 65 -3.08 -8.51 5.31
CA LYS A 65 -1.86 -8.41 4.52
C LYS A 65 -1.63 -7.00 3.99
N THR A 66 -2.67 -6.35 3.46
CA THR A 66 -2.57 -4.98 2.95
C THR A 66 -2.28 -4.00 4.08
N VAL A 67 -2.98 -4.14 5.21
CA VAL A 67 -2.75 -3.34 6.43
C VAL A 67 -1.30 -3.44 6.90
N LYS A 68 -0.73 -4.65 6.95
CA LYS A 68 0.69 -4.82 7.29
C LYS A 68 1.61 -4.12 6.30
N LEU A 69 1.39 -4.32 5.01
CA LEU A 69 2.26 -3.76 3.97
C LEU A 69 2.28 -2.23 3.96
N ILE A 70 1.14 -1.58 4.21
CA ILE A 70 1.06 -0.12 4.25
C ILE A 70 1.64 0.45 5.55
N LEU A 71 1.49 -0.25 6.69
CA LEU A 71 2.16 0.12 7.94
C LEU A 71 3.69 -0.04 7.83
N ASP A 72 4.17 -1.15 7.24
CA ASP A 72 5.59 -1.36 6.95
C ASP A 72 6.15 -0.32 5.96
N ALA A 73 5.29 0.26 5.11
CA ALA A 73 5.63 1.34 4.20
C ALA A 73 5.71 2.72 4.90
N GLY A 74 5.31 2.82 6.17
CA GLY A 74 5.41 4.02 7.00
C GLY A 74 4.11 4.79 7.18
N ALA A 75 2.94 4.19 6.88
CA ALA A 75 1.67 4.82 7.18
C ALA A 75 1.45 5.01 8.69
N SER A 76 0.78 6.10 9.05
CA SER A 76 0.32 6.33 10.43
C SER A 76 -0.79 5.34 10.77
N PRO A 77 -0.72 4.62 11.91
CA PRO A 77 -1.83 3.77 12.35
C PRO A 77 -3.02 4.57 12.90
N HIS A 78 -2.88 5.89 13.05
CA HIS A 78 -3.88 6.76 13.67
C HIS A 78 -4.68 7.58 12.65
N GLU A 79 -4.19 7.69 11.43
CA GLU A 79 -4.75 8.51 10.36
C GLU A 79 -4.70 7.73 9.05
N CYS A 80 -5.83 7.66 8.36
CA CYS A 80 -5.92 7.16 7.00
C CYS A 80 -6.99 7.96 6.27
N ASP A 81 -6.80 8.19 4.97
CA ASP A 81 -7.79 8.79 4.08
C ASP A 81 -8.48 10.05 4.67
N PRO A 82 -7.99 11.26 4.37
CA PRO A 82 -8.53 12.50 4.90
C PRO A 82 -9.97 12.77 4.45
N HIS A 83 -10.48 12.04 3.46
CA HIS A 83 -11.88 12.11 3.05
C HIS A 83 -12.79 11.18 3.84
N MET A 84 -12.22 10.35 4.72
CA MET A 84 -12.96 9.44 5.58
C MET A 84 -13.11 10.02 6.99
N ASP A 85 -14.35 10.05 7.51
CA ASP A 85 -14.64 10.56 8.86
C ASP A 85 -14.12 9.66 10.01
N TRP A 86 -13.64 8.46 9.67
CA TRP A 86 -13.31 7.41 10.62
C TRP A 86 -11.80 7.25 10.76
N ARG A 87 -11.32 7.24 12.01
CA ARG A 87 -9.95 6.80 12.29
C ARG A 87 -9.77 5.32 11.94
N PRO A 88 -8.58 4.88 11.52
CA PRO A 88 -8.30 3.48 11.16
C PRO A 88 -8.79 2.48 12.23
N MET A 89 -8.50 2.77 13.50
CA MET A 89 -8.90 1.90 14.62
C MET A 89 -10.41 1.88 14.83
N ALA A 90 -11.11 3.02 14.70
CA ALA A 90 -12.56 3.07 14.83
C ALA A 90 -13.25 2.25 13.73
N LEU A 91 -12.74 2.35 12.50
CA LEU A 91 -13.23 1.56 11.37
C LEU A 91 -13.01 0.05 11.61
N ALA A 92 -11.81 -0.35 12.02
CA ALA A 92 -11.50 -1.76 12.28
C ALA A 92 -12.35 -2.36 13.42
N VAL A 93 -12.66 -1.57 14.45
CA VAL A 93 -13.55 -1.99 15.54
C VAL A 93 -14.99 -2.14 15.06
N TYR A 94 -15.49 -1.20 14.27
CA TYR A 94 -16.84 -1.27 13.72
C TYR A 94 -17.03 -2.47 12.79
N GLU A 95 -16.02 -2.79 12.00
CA GLU A 95 -16.00 -3.97 11.13
C GLU A 95 -15.76 -5.29 11.90
N GLY A 96 -15.46 -5.24 13.20
CA GLY A 96 -15.22 -6.42 14.04
C GLY A 96 -13.88 -7.14 13.78
N GLN A 97 -12.88 -6.43 13.27
CA GLN A 97 -11.62 -7.02 12.81
C GLN A 97 -10.54 -7.07 13.89
N GLU A 98 -10.62 -8.04 14.80
CA GLU A 98 -9.67 -8.16 15.93
C GLU A 98 -8.20 -8.16 15.50
N ASP A 99 -7.86 -8.87 14.41
CA ASP A 99 -6.48 -8.98 13.93
C ASP A 99 -5.93 -7.63 13.46
N ILE A 100 -6.76 -6.82 12.80
CA ILE A 100 -6.37 -5.49 12.30
C ILE A 100 -6.33 -4.49 13.45
N VAL A 101 -7.25 -4.57 14.41
CA VAL A 101 -7.19 -3.77 15.65
C VAL A 101 -5.89 -4.04 16.41
N ARG A 102 -5.43 -5.30 16.47
CA ARG A 102 -4.14 -5.64 17.09
C ARG A 102 -2.94 -5.08 16.35
N LEU A 103 -3.03 -4.89 15.03
CA LEU A 103 -1.97 -4.30 14.21
C LEU A 103 -1.89 -2.78 14.33
N LEU A 104 -3.02 -2.12 14.63
CA LEU A 104 -3.13 -0.67 14.78
C LEU A 104 -2.86 -0.18 16.21
N ARG A 105 -2.54 -1.10 17.13
CA ARG A 105 -2.29 -0.81 18.56
C ARG A 105 -0.94 -0.16 18.81
#